data_AF-A0A1A8IFP3-F1
#
_entry.id   AF-A0A1A8IFP3-F1
#
_cell.length_a   1.000
_cell.length_b   1.000
_cell.length_c   1.000
_cell.angle_alpha   90.00
_cell.angle_beta   90.00
_cell.angle_gamma   90.00
#
_symmetry.space_group_name_H-M   'P 1'
#
loop_
_entity.id
_entity.type
_entity.pdbx_description
1 polymer ?
#
loop_
_entity_poly.entity_id
_entity_poly.type
_entity_poly.pdbx_seq_one_letter_code
_entity_poly.pdbx_strand_id
1 'polypeptide(L)'
;SSSATSFSSLYSDSSSFPSLGTVSHHHPIKDSVTVTEMFNITVTPVNDHPPLIRSRAPSMKVVVGERVVLGPDNLQVEDHDTPPEELHYLVISKPNNGYLTLGERPESVTSFTQYDVNHGRLHFTQQGEPSTGVFYFNVTDGHHRPLYKLFSLEVVKPSVSMVNNTGLSLVQGRTAVVLTTNQLAAQT
;
A
#
# COMPACT_ATOMS: atom_id res chain seq x y z
N SER A 1 -35.27 -14.90 10.62
CA SER A 1 -35.19 -13.99 9.47
C SER A 1 -33.78 -14.08 8.93
N SER A 2 -33.60 -14.79 7.83
CA SER A 2 -32.38 -14.73 7.02
C SER A 2 -32.64 -15.50 5.73
N SER A 3 -33.11 -14.74 4.75
CA SER A 3 -33.24 -15.13 3.35
C SER A 3 -31.85 -15.32 2.75
N ALA A 4 -31.61 -16.45 2.08
CA ALA A 4 -30.43 -16.65 1.25
C ALA A 4 -30.82 -16.44 -0.22
N THR A 5 -30.29 -15.36 -0.78
CA THR A 5 -30.36 -14.96 -2.19
C THR A 5 -29.52 -15.88 -3.08
N SER A 6 -30.07 -16.21 -4.24
CA SER A 6 -29.49 -17.03 -5.30
C SER A 6 -28.27 -16.39 -5.97
N PHE A 7 -27.34 -17.22 -6.44
CA PHE A 7 -26.39 -16.84 -7.49
C PHE A 7 -26.33 -17.91 -8.58
N SER A 8 -26.48 -17.43 -9.81
CA SER A 8 -26.54 -18.15 -11.08
C SER A 8 -25.14 -18.54 -11.57
N SER A 9 -24.92 -19.82 -11.89
CA SER A 9 -23.69 -20.28 -12.55
C SER A 9 -23.86 -20.26 -14.07
N LEU A 10 -23.18 -19.30 -14.71
CA LEU A 10 -22.93 -19.28 -16.15
C LEU A 10 -21.68 -20.11 -16.42
N TYR A 11 -21.83 -21.31 -16.98
CA TYR A 11 -20.86 -21.90 -17.91
C TYR A 11 -21.53 -23.08 -18.62
N SER A 12 -21.78 -22.92 -19.92
CA SER A 12 -22.25 -23.96 -20.81
C SER A 12 -21.14 -24.19 -21.82
N ASP A 13 -20.55 -25.38 -21.82
CA ASP A 13 -19.69 -25.80 -22.93
C ASP A 13 -20.23 -27.12 -23.50
N SER A 14 -20.69 -27.04 -24.74
CA SER A 14 -21.41 -28.11 -25.45
C SER A 14 -20.45 -28.83 -26.39
N SER A 15 -20.02 -30.03 -26.04
CA SER A 15 -19.36 -30.94 -26.97
C SER A 15 -20.36 -31.95 -27.54
N SER A 16 -20.62 -31.79 -28.84
CA SER A 16 -21.57 -32.58 -29.64
C SER A 16 -20.95 -33.92 -30.05
N PHE A 17 -21.61 -35.05 -29.76
CA PHE A 17 -21.27 -36.37 -30.30
C PHE A 17 -22.21 -36.74 -31.47
N PRO A 18 -21.76 -37.49 -32.50
CA PRO A 18 -22.55 -37.78 -33.69
C PRO A 18 -23.65 -38.83 -33.43
N SER A 19 -24.81 -38.62 -34.06
CA SER A 19 -25.98 -39.51 -33.94
C SER A 19 -25.81 -40.81 -34.72
N LEU A 20 -25.88 -41.96 -34.04
CA LEU A 20 -26.08 -43.27 -34.67
C LEU A 20 -27.59 -43.54 -34.81
N GLY A 21 -28.04 -43.89 -36.02
CA GLY A 21 -29.45 -44.14 -36.35
C GLY A 21 -30.07 -45.31 -35.59
N THR A 22 -31.34 -45.15 -35.21
CA THR A 22 -32.12 -46.12 -34.43
C THR A 22 -32.80 -47.16 -35.34
N VAL A 23 -32.57 -48.45 -35.09
CA VAL A 23 -33.47 -49.54 -35.53
C VAL A 23 -34.56 -49.68 -34.47
N SER A 24 -35.82 -49.55 -34.87
CA SER A 24 -36.98 -49.62 -33.97
C SER A 24 -37.27 -51.08 -33.59
N HIS A 25 -36.99 -51.44 -32.34
CA HIS A 25 -37.58 -52.61 -31.68
C HIS A 25 -38.39 -52.12 -30.49
N HIS A 26 -39.71 -52.31 -30.56
CA HIS A 26 -40.65 -52.00 -29.49
C HIS A 26 -40.27 -52.77 -28.20
N HIS A 27 -39.70 -52.06 -27.23
CA HIS A 27 -39.69 -52.44 -25.83
C HIS A 27 -40.48 -51.38 -25.06
N PRO A 28 -41.41 -51.77 -24.17
CA PRO A 28 -42.23 -50.81 -23.43
C PRO A 28 -41.31 -49.95 -22.55
N ILE A 29 -41.44 -48.64 -22.68
CA ILE A 29 -40.72 -47.64 -21.87
C ILE A 29 -41.10 -47.89 -20.41
N LYS A 30 -40.18 -48.43 -19.62
CA LYS A 30 -40.24 -48.27 -18.16
C LYS A 30 -39.93 -46.80 -17.90
N ASP A 31 -40.87 -46.11 -17.28
CA ASP A 31 -40.73 -44.74 -16.80
C ASP A 31 -39.30 -44.51 -16.29
N SER A 32 -38.53 -43.65 -16.96
CA SER A 32 -37.18 -43.33 -16.49
C SER A 32 -37.33 -42.45 -15.26
N VAL A 33 -37.41 -43.07 -14.10
CA VAL A 33 -37.39 -42.37 -12.81
C VAL A 33 -36.00 -41.73 -12.69
N THR A 34 -35.93 -40.42 -12.91
CA THR A 34 -34.73 -39.64 -12.58
C THR A 34 -34.65 -39.53 -11.07
N VAL A 35 -33.72 -40.29 -10.47
CA VAL A 35 -33.39 -40.14 -9.05
C VAL A 35 -32.42 -38.96 -8.93
N THR A 36 -32.88 -37.89 -8.28
CA THR A 36 -32.02 -36.77 -7.92
C THR A 36 -31.54 -36.98 -6.49
N GLU A 37 -30.23 -37.09 -6.32
CA GLU A 37 -29.59 -37.24 -5.01
C GLU A 37 -28.73 -36.01 -4.76
N MET A 38 -28.82 -35.45 -3.55
CA MET A 38 -28.02 -34.30 -3.13
C MET A 38 -26.96 -34.74 -2.15
N PHE A 39 -25.74 -34.27 -2.36
CA PHE A 39 -24.64 -34.45 -1.42
C PHE A 39 -24.10 -33.10 -0.99
N ASN A 40 -23.65 -33.02 0.26
CA ASN A 40 -23.03 -31.83 0.81
C ASN A 40 -21.55 -31.80 0.39
N ILE A 41 -21.18 -30.75 -0.34
CA ILE A 41 -19.77 -30.44 -0.63
C ILE A 41 -19.35 -29.31 0.31
N THR A 42 -18.29 -29.54 1.08
CA THR A 42 -17.65 -28.48 1.87
C THR A 42 -16.35 -28.08 1.19
N VAL A 43 -16.21 -26.80 0.85
CA VAL A 43 -14.97 -26.22 0.34
C VAL A 43 -14.28 -25.47 1.47
N THR A 44 -13.05 -25.86 1.79
CA THR A 44 -12.21 -25.15 2.75
C THR A 44 -11.29 -24.19 1.98
N PRO A 45 -11.28 -22.88 2.28
CA PRO A 45 -10.37 -21.95 1.63
C PRO A 45 -8.93 -22.29 1.98
N VAL A 46 -8.05 -22.15 0.99
CA VAL A 46 -6.59 -22.27 1.11
C VAL A 46 -6.02 -20.98 0.54
N ASN A 47 -4.93 -20.46 1.12
CA ASN A 47 -4.21 -19.33 0.53
C ASN A 47 -3.53 -19.83 -0.76
N ASP A 48 -4.13 -19.50 -1.91
CA ASP A 48 -3.76 -19.95 -3.24
C ASP A 48 -3.48 -18.79 -4.21
N HIS A 49 -3.66 -17.54 -3.79
CA HIS A 49 -3.26 -16.36 -4.54
C HIS A 49 -2.02 -15.71 -3.92
N PRO A 50 -1.02 -15.32 -4.73
CA PRO A 50 0.13 -14.57 -4.23
C PRO A 50 -0.22 -13.09 -4.01
N PRO A 51 0.47 -12.42 -3.07
CA PRO A 51 0.28 -10.99 -2.83
C PRO A 51 0.71 -10.17 -4.05
N LEU A 52 0.11 -8.99 -4.21
CA LEU A 52 0.35 -8.08 -5.31
C LEU A 52 0.60 -6.65 -4.84
N ILE A 53 1.72 -6.07 -5.30
CA ILE A 53 2.04 -4.66 -5.05
C ILE A 53 1.21 -3.77 -5.99
N ARG A 54 0.38 -2.89 -5.41
CA ARG A 54 -0.45 -1.92 -6.13
C ARG A 54 0.24 -0.58 -6.36
N SER A 55 1.14 -0.18 -5.46
CA SER A 55 1.92 1.05 -5.60
C SER A 55 2.90 0.95 -6.78
N ARG A 56 2.76 1.80 -7.80
CA ARG A 56 3.58 1.75 -9.03
C ARG A 56 5.06 2.05 -8.81
N ALA A 57 5.37 2.96 -7.88
CA ALA A 57 6.73 3.31 -7.48
C ALA A 57 6.71 3.80 -6.01
N PRO A 58 7.23 3.01 -5.06
CA PRO A 58 7.25 3.41 -3.66
C PRO A 58 8.23 4.56 -3.43
N SER A 59 7.71 5.78 -3.33
CA SER A 59 8.51 6.96 -2.98
C SER A 59 7.74 7.94 -2.10
N MET A 60 8.49 8.77 -1.38
CA MET A 60 7.96 9.86 -0.56
C MET A 60 8.92 11.04 -0.58
N LYS A 61 8.35 12.26 -0.59
CA LYS A 61 9.09 13.50 -0.34
C LYS A 61 9.00 13.86 1.13
N VAL A 62 10.13 14.21 1.72
CA VAL A 62 10.26 14.56 3.13
C VAL A 62 11.07 15.83 3.27
N VAL A 63 10.59 16.78 4.05
CA VAL A 63 11.36 17.99 4.35
C VAL A 63 12.46 17.66 5.36
N VAL A 64 13.61 18.33 5.26
CA VAL A 64 14.72 18.13 6.22
C VAL A 64 14.23 18.32 7.66
N GLY A 65 14.52 17.35 8.51
CA GLY A 65 14.14 17.33 9.93
C GLY A 65 12.69 16.96 10.22
N GLU A 66 11.86 16.75 9.19
CA GLU A 66 10.45 16.44 9.37
C GLU A 66 10.15 14.94 9.51
N ARG A 67 8.97 14.69 10.08
CA ARG A 67 8.35 13.36 10.18
C ARG A 67 7.17 13.27 9.23
N VAL A 68 7.13 12.25 8.38
CA VAL A 68 6.06 12.03 7.39
C VAL A 68 5.42 10.66 7.55
N VAL A 69 4.13 10.57 7.26
CA VAL A 69 3.38 9.30 7.28
C VAL A 69 3.59 8.58 5.95
N LEU A 70 3.95 7.29 6.00
CA LEU A 70 4.01 6.43 4.82
C LEU A 70 2.68 5.67 4.71
N GLY A 71 1.82 6.08 3.78
CA GLY A 71 0.47 5.54 3.62
C GLY A 71 0.28 4.64 2.39
N PRO A 72 -0.97 4.23 2.10
CA PRO A 72 -1.31 3.37 0.96
C PRO A 72 -0.84 3.90 -0.40
N ASP A 73 -0.85 5.22 -0.58
CA ASP A 73 -0.38 5.85 -1.82
C ASP A 73 1.11 5.55 -2.10
N ASN A 74 1.89 5.32 -1.05
CA ASN A 74 3.32 5.05 -1.12
C ASN A 74 3.63 3.55 -1.01
N LEU A 75 2.87 2.80 -0.20
CA LEU A 75 3.07 1.39 0.12
C LEU A 75 1.72 0.67 0.16
N GLN A 76 1.35 -0.02 -0.93
CA GLN A 76 0.13 -0.82 -0.98
C GLN A 76 0.42 -2.19 -1.57
N VAL A 77 0.14 -3.22 -0.78
CA VAL A 77 0.10 -4.62 -1.15
C VAL A 77 -1.28 -5.16 -0.80
N GLU A 78 -1.84 -5.92 -1.72
CA GLU A 78 -3.13 -6.57 -1.56
C GLU A 78 -3.00 -8.06 -1.88
N ASP A 79 -3.81 -8.84 -1.20
CA ASP A 79 -3.92 -10.27 -1.38
C ASP A 79 -5.41 -10.62 -1.25
N HIS A 80 -5.89 -11.59 -2.04
CA HIS A 80 -7.31 -11.92 -2.08
C HIS A 80 -7.76 -12.77 -0.89
N ASP A 81 -6.81 -13.47 -0.26
CA ASP A 81 -7.04 -14.52 0.72
C ASP A 81 -6.35 -14.18 2.05
N THR A 82 -5.41 -13.24 2.03
CA THR A 82 -4.66 -12.78 3.21
C THR A 82 -5.11 -11.38 3.64
N PRO A 83 -5.58 -11.20 4.89
CA PRO A 83 -5.98 -9.89 5.38
C PRO A 83 -4.78 -8.96 5.63
N PRO A 84 -4.96 -7.63 5.64
CA PRO A 84 -3.87 -6.66 5.80
C PRO A 84 -3.02 -6.81 7.08
N GLU A 85 -3.59 -7.38 8.14
CA GLU A 85 -2.93 -7.66 9.42
C GLU A 85 -1.88 -8.77 9.30
N GLU A 86 -2.04 -9.66 8.32
CA GLU A 86 -1.18 -10.82 8.08
C GLU A 86 -0.20 -10.61 6.91
N LEU A 87 -0.30 -9.46 6.23
CA LEU A 87 0.70 -9.03 5.25
C LEU A 87 1.84 -8.31 5.95
N HIS A 88 2.94 -9.02 6.15
CA HIS A 88 4.08 -8.57 6.93
C HIS A 88 5.19 -7.99 6.07
N TYR A 89 5.61 -6.78 6.40
CA TYR A 89 6.77 -6.10 5.83
C TYR A 89 8.00 -6.28 6.71
N LEU A 90 9.15 -6.50 6.09
CA LEU A 90 10.46 -6.47 6.76
C LEU A 90 11.44 -5.59 5.99
N VAL A 91 12.00 -4.60 6.67
CA VAL A 91 13.07 -3.72 6.19
C VAL A 91 14.38 -4.47 6.31
N ILE A 92 14.90 -4.87 5.16
CA ILE A 92 16.15 -5.63 5.00
C ILE A 92 17.36 -4.68 5.08
N SER A 93 17.25 -3.50 4.47
CA SER A 93 18.27 -2.46 4.53
C SER A 93 17.64 -1.15 4.97
N LYS A 94 18.11 -0.60 6.09
CA LYS A 94 17.62 0.66 6.65
C LYS A 94 18.05 1.85 5.79
N PRO A 95 17.27 2.94 5.76
CA PRO A 95 17.71 4.17 5.12
C PRO A 95 18.90 4.77 5.88
N ASN A 96 19.81 5.42 5.15
CA ASN A 96 21.00 6.09 5.71
C ASN A 96 20.73 7.53 6.19
N ASN A 97 19.55 8.07 5.91
CA ASN A 97 19.18 9.47 6.12
C ASN A 97 17.97 9.63 7.06
N GLY A 98 17.71 8.62 7.90
CA GLY A 98 16.61 8.63 8.85
C GLY A 98 16.26 7.23 9.35
N TYR A 99 15.05 7.10 9.89
CA TYR A 99 14.55 5.84 10.42
C TYR A 99 13.01 5.78 10.36
N LEU A 100 12.48 4.56 10.46
CA LEU A 100 11.04 4.31 10.48
C LEU A 100 10.56 4.13 11.91
N THR A 101 9.37 4.64 12.24
CA THR A 101 8.70 4.45 13.54
C THR A 101 7.26 3.98 13.33
N LEU A 102 6.65 3.41 14.38
CA LEU A 102 5.29 2.85 14.31
C LEU A 102 4.38 3.43 15.41
N GLY A 103 3.32 4.10 14.98
CA GLY A 103 2.43 4.88 15.85
C GLY A 103 3.21 5.96 16.60
N GLU A 104 2.87 6.14 17.88
CA GLU A 104 3.53 7.14 18.74
C GLU A 104 4.83 6.64 19.39
N ARG A 105 5.30 5.43 19.04
CA ARG A 105 6.53 4.90 19.63
C ARG A 105 7.74 5.63 19.03
N PRO A 106 8.67 6.12 19.87
CA PRO A 106 9.86 6.81 19.37
C PRO A 106 10.92 5.84 18.82
N GLU A 107 10.76 4.55 19.06
CA GLU A 107 11.74 3.51 18.70
C GLU A 107 11.71 3.21 17.20
N SER A 108 12.90 2.99 16.63
CA SER A 108 13.01 2.58 15.24
C SER A 108 12.46 1.18 15.02
N VAL A 109 11.64 0.99 14.00
CA VAL A 109 11.09 -0.32 13.62
C VAL A 109 11.68 -0.81 12.31
N THR A 110 11.76 -2.13 12.16
CA THR A 110 12.13 -2.80 10.90
C THR A 110 11.02 -3.70 10.38
N SER A 111 9.91 -3.85 11.11
CA SER A 111 8.76 -4.64 10.69
C SER A 111 7.47 -3.92 11.00
N PHE A 112 6.48 -4.13 10.13
CA PHE A 112 5.13 -3.56 10.22
C PHE A 112 4.20 -4.36 9.30
N THR A 113 2.91 -4.09 9.34
CA THR A 113 1.88 -4.76 8.54
C THR A 113 1.26 -3.84 7.49
N GLN A 114 0.56 -4.39 6.49
CA GLN A 114 -0.27 -3.57 5.60
C GLN A 114 -1.36 -2.84 6.39
N TYR A 115 -1.90 -3.43 7.46
CA TYR A 115 -2.84 -2.76 8.37
C TYR A 115 -2.24 -1.48 8.96
N ASP A 116 -0.98 -1.50 9.41
CA ASP A 116 -0.31 -0.32 9.95
C ASP A 116 -0.18 0.81 8.92
N VAL A 117 0.14 0.46 7.67
CA VAL A 117 0.24 1.42 6.56
C VAL A 117 -1.14 2.00 6.23
N ASN A 118 -2.17 1.16 6.12
CA ASN A 118 -3.54 1.56 5.85
C ASN A 118 -4.10 2.54 6.89
N HIS A 119 -3.70 2.37 8.15
CA HIS A 119 -4.12 3.24 9.25
C HIS A 119 -3.15 4.40 9.51
N GLY A 120 -2.19 4.64 8.61
CA GLY A 120 -1.26 5.75 8.69
C GLY A 120 -0.34 5.70 9.91
N ARG A 121 -0.07 4.51 10.45
CA ARG A 121 0.75 4.32 11.66
C ARG A 121 2.24 4.24 11.36
N LEU A 122 2.63 3.93 10.12
CA LEU A 122 4.04 3.91 9.73
C LEU A 122 4.52 5.33 9.42
N HIS A 123 5.64 5.74 10.03
CA HIS A 123 6.21 7.05 9.80
C HIS A 123 7.69 6.92 9.42
N PHE A 124 8.17 7.86 8.62
CA PHE A 124 9.59 8.09 8.41
C PHE A 124 9.98 9.43 9.02
N THR A 125 11.08 9.45 9.78
CA THR A 125 11.67 10.67 10.32
C THR A 125 13.01 10.90 9.66
N GLN A 126 13.17 12.05 8.98
CA GLN A 126 14.44 12.41 8.37
C GLN A 126 15.45 12.83 9.46
N GLN A 127 16.62 12.19 9.46
CA GLN A 127 17.69 12.51 10.39
C GLN A 127 19.07 12.33 9.73
N GLY A 128 20.00 13.22 10.02
CA GLY A 128 21.34 13.19 9.45
C GLY A 128 21.42 13.94 8.13
N GLU A 129 22.29 13.47 7.23
CA GLU A 129 22.60 14.18 5.99
C GLU A 129 21.34 14.39 5.12
N PRO A 130 21.03 15.63 4.69
CA PRO A 130 19.86 15.94 3.88
C PRO A 130 20.06 15.54 2.40
N SER A 131 20.24 14.23 2.20
CA SER A 131 20.39 13.55 0.91
C SER A 131 19.28 12.51 0.74
N THR A 132 19.03 12.10 -0.51
CA THR A 132 18.04 11.06 -0.80
C THR A 132 18.42 9.75 -0.12
N GLY A 133 17.44 9.14 0.55
CA GLY A 133 17.59 7.85 1.21
C GLY A 133 16.89 6.75 0.45
N VAL A 134 17.31 5.52 0.70
CA VAL A 134 16.64 4.33 0.17
C VAL A 134 16.58 3.30 1.28
N PHE A 135 15.42 2.66 1.43
CA PHE A 135 15.33 1.42 2.20
C PHE A 135 14.86 0.27 1.32
N TYR A 136 15.40 -0.92 1.58
CA TYR A 136 15.04 -2.14 0.89
C TYR A 136 14.19 -3.00 1.81
N PHE A 137 13.08 -3.52 1.32
CA PHE A 137 12.15 -4.29 2.11
C PHE A 137 11.61 -5.50 1.33
N ASN A 138 11.08 -6.46 2.07
CA ASN A 138 10.18 -7.46 1.52
C ASN A 138 8.80 -7.38 2.17
N VAL A 139 7.84 -8.02 1.53
CA VAL A 139 6.48 -8.26 2.04
C VAL A 139 6.11 -9.71 1.79
N THR A 140 5.46 -10.35 2.76
CA THR A 140 5.05 -11.76 2.69
C THR A 140 3.71 -11.98 3.38
N ASP A 141 2.93 -12.90 2.84
CA ASP A 141 1.73 -13.50 3.43
C ASP A 141 2.06 -14.76 4.26
N GLY A 142 3.32 -15.21 4.24
CA GLY A 142 3.79 -16.41 4.93
C GLY A 142 3.59 -17.73 4.16
N HIS A 143 2.84 -17.72 3.06
CA HIS A 143 2.53 -18.89 2.25
C HIS A 143 3.25 -18.87 0.90
N HIS A 144 3.42 -17.68 0.32
CA HIS A 144 4.05 -17.47 -0.97
C HIS A 144 5.46 -16.89 -0.85
N ARG A 145 6.18 -16.81 -1.98
CA ARG A 145 7.51 -16.20 -2.02
C ARG A 145 7.40 -14.71 -1.69
N PRO A 146 8.23 -14.17 -0.78
CA PRO A 146 8.19 -12.75 -0.45
C PRO A 146 8.47 -11.87 -1.69
N LEU A 147 7.76 -10.75 -1.78
CA LEU A 147 8.03 -9.73 -2.80
C LEU A 147 9.06 -8.76 -2.27
N TYR A 148 10.01 -8.37 -3.10
CA TYR A 148 11.09 -7.46 -2.72
C TYR A 148 11.02 -6.14 -3.49
N LYS A 149 11.20 -5.02 -2.78
CA LYS A 149 11.20 -3.68 -3.38
C LYS A 149 12.11 -2.72 -2.64
N LEU A 150 12.46 -1.65 -3.36
CA LEU A 150 13.11 -0.47 -2.81
C LEU A 150 12.07 0.65 -2.62
N PHE A 151 12.28 1.46 -1.60
CA PHE A 151 11.51 2.67 -1.35
C PHE A 151 12.44 3.88 -1.36
N SER A 152 12.10 4.92 -2.13
CA SER A 152 12.90 6.14 -2.25
C SER A 152 12.38 7.25 -1.33
N LEU A 153 13.27 7.86 -0.55
CA LEU A 153 12.98 8.97 0.35
C LEU A 153 13.68 10.24 -0.15
N GLU A 154 12.94 11.08 -0.86
CA GLU A 154 13.43 12.31 -1.47
C GLU A 154 13.42 13.46 -0.46
N VAL A 155 14.61 13.89 -0.04
CA VAL A 155 14.74 14.97 0.95
C VAL A 155 14.67 16.34 0.27
N VAL A 156 13.70 17.16 0.70
CA VAL A 156 13.48 18.54 0.23
C VAL A 156 14.02 19.51 1.27
N LYS A 157 14.93 20.40 0.85
CA LYS A 157 15.47 21.46 1.72
C LYS A 157 14.56 22.69 1.65
N PRO A 158 14.14 23.26 2.81
CA PRO A 158 13.46 24.56 2.79
C PRO A 158 14.44 25.63 2.29
N SER A 159 13.93 26.55 1.48
CA SER A 159 14.68 27.69 0.97
C SER A 159 14.18 28.98 1.64
N VAL A 160 15.10 29.86 2.05
CA VAL A 160 14.74 31.22 2.47
C VAL A 160 15.28 32.19 1.43
N SER A 161 14.44 33.11 0.97
CA SER A 161 14.82 34.18 0.04
C SER A 161 14.57 35.55 0.66
N MET A 162 15.48 36.48 0.41
CA MET A 162 15.37 37.86 0.90
C MET A 162 14.40 38.64 0.00
N VAL A 163 13.39 39.26 0.61
CA VAL A 163 12.36 40.04 -0.09
C VAL A 163 12.73 41.51 -0.09
N ASN A 164 13.08 42.05 1.08
CA ASN A 164 13.48 43.44 1.24
C ASN A 164 14.90 43.51 1.78
N ASN A 165 15.71 44.36 1.16
CA ASN A 165 17.04 44.74 1.62
C ASN A 165 17.37 46.16 1.14
N THR A 166 16.54 47.13 1.53
CA THR A 166 16.65 48.51 1.03
C THR A 166 17.79 49.30 1.69
N GLY A 167 18.52 48.68 2.62
CA GLY A 167 19.51 49.36 3.47
C GLY A 167 18.88 50.24 4.55
N LEU A 168 19.72 50.75 5.45
CA LEU A 168 19.35 51.61 6.56
C LEU A 168 20.18 52.89 6.53
N SER A 169 19.53 54.03 6.76
CA SER A 169 20.21 55.32 6.93
C SER A 169 20.03 55.80 8.37
N LEU A 170 21.16 56.15 9.00
CA LEU A 170 21.19 56.70 10.35
C LEU A 170 21.50 58.20 10.27
N VAL A 171 20.68 59.01 10.94
CA VAL A 171 20.92 60.46 11.01
C VAL A 171 22.09 60.73 11.96
N GLN A 172 23.03 61.58 11.55
CA GLN A 172 24.18 61.98 12.37
C GLN A 172 23.72 62.52 13.74
N GLY A 173 24.35 62.06 14.81
CA GLY A 173 23.96 62.38 16.19
C GLY A 173 22.92 61.44 16.80
N ARG A 174 22.35 60.49 16.03
CA ARG A 174 21.58 59.36 16.57
C ARG A 174 22.45 58.11 16.68
N THR A 175 22.14 57.27 17.66
CA THR A 175 22.83 56.00 17.92
C THR A 175 22.02 54.77 17.54
N ALA A 176 20.73 54.93 17.19
CA ALA A 176 19.85 53.84 16.80
C ALA A 176 18.79 54.27 15.77
N VAL A 177 18.37 53.32 14.93
CA VAL A 177 17.22 53.43 14.04
C VAL A 177 16.41 52.13 14.11
N VAL A 178 15.09 52.23 13.98
CA VAL A 178 14.21 51.05 14.04
C VAL A 178 14.23 50.34 12.69
N LEU A 179 14.50 49.03 12.72
CA LEU A 179 14.31 48.15 11.57
C LEU A 179 12.84 47.80 11.42
N THR A 180 12.35 47.88 10.19
CA THR A 180 10.99 47.49 9.79
C THR A 180 11.05 46.47 8.66
N THR A 181 9.94 45.80 8.41
CA THR A 181 9.79 44.85 7.29
C THR A 181 9.99 45.51 5.93
N ASN A 182 9.84 46.83 5.81
CA ASN A 182 10.16 47.57 4.59
C ASN A 182 11.66 47.57 4.29
N GLN A 183 12.51 47.51 5.32
CA GLN A 183 13.97 47.57 5.17
C GLN A 183 14.60 46.20 5.06
N LEU A 184 14.13 45.25 5.88
CA LEU A 184 14.62 43.87 5.88
C LEU A 184 13.45 42.91 6.05
N ALA A 185 13.23 42.06 5.04
CA ALA A 185 12.24 40.99 5.09
C ALA A 185 12.75 39.76 4.32
N ALA A 186 12.35 38.58 4.76
CA ALA A 186 12.62 37.31 4.10
C ALA A 186 11.34 36.48 4.03
N GLN A 187 11.29 35.57 3.05
CA GLN A 187 10.20 34.62 2.86
C GLN A 187 10.76 33.21 2.70
N THR A 188 10.00 32.23 3.19
CA THR A 188 10.24 30.78 3.06
C THR A 188 9.44 30.21 1.90
#